data_AF-A0A359M9J7-F1
#
_entry.id   AF-A0A359M9J7-F1
#
_cell.length_a   1.000
_cell.length_b   1.000
_cell.length_c   1.000
_cell.angle_alpha   90.00
_cell.angle_beta   90.00
_cell.angle_gamma   90.00
#
_symmetry.space_group_name_H-M   'P 1'
#
loop_
_entity.id
_entity.type
_entity.pdbx_description
1 polymer ?
#
loop_
_entity_poly.entity_id
_entity_poly.type
_entity_poly.pdbx_seq_one_letter_code
_entity_poly.pdbx_strand_id
1 'polypeptide(L)' 'MNDIVRAFDGLPWIVKLILALPGIDGIAWGIYRIAKGVSTNNGVMIIVGIIWLFVGFFLFWIIDMFTLLTTKEVTFFA' A
#
# COMPACT_ATOMS: atom_id res chain seq x y z
N MET A 1 -14.98 -1.06 2.93
CA MET A 1 -13.51 -1.26 2.83
C MET A 1 -13.14 -2.13 1.63
N ASN A 2 -13.86 -3.22 1.36
CA ASN A 2 -13.60 -4.08 0.19
C ASN A 2 -13.59 -3.34 -1.15
N ASP A 3 -14.45 -2.34 -1.33
CA ASP A 3 -14.49 -1.56 -2.58
C ASP A 3 -13.24 -0.69 -2.76
N ILE A 4 -12.65 -0.20 -1.67
CA ILE A 4 -11.39 0.56 -1.69
C ILE A 4 -10.25 -0.38 -2.11
N VAL A 5 -10.19 -1.58 -1.52
CA VAL A 5 -9.19 -2.60 -1.87
C VAL A 5 -9.32 -2.98 -3.34
N ARG A 6 -10.53 -3.25 -3.83
CA ARG A 6 -10.80 -3.56 -5.24
C ARG A 6 -10.44 -2.39 -6.17
N ALA A 7 -10.70 -1.16 -5.76
CA ALA A 7 -10.32 0.01 -6.54
C ALA A 7 -8.79 0.09 -6.70
N PHE A 8 -8.03 -0.12 -5.62
CA PHE A 8 -6.57 -0.14 -5.66
C PHE A 8 -6.00 -1.33 -6.43
N ASP A 9 -6.55 -2.53 -6.22
CA ASP A 9 -6.13 -3.75 -6.92
C ASP A 9 -6.37 -3.63 -8.43
N GLY A 10 -7.47 -2.96 -8.82
CA GLY A 10 -7.84 -2.70 -10.22
C GLY A 10 -7.08 -1.57 -10.90
N LEU A 11 -6.21 -0.83 -10.19
CA LEU A 11 -5.42 0.25 -10.80
C LEU A 11 -4.42 -0.30 -11.83
N PRO A 12 -4.21 0.40 -12.96
CA PRO A 12 -3.11 0.10 -13.87
C PRO A 12 -1.77 0.19 -13.14
N TRP A 13 -0.80 -0.66 -13.54
CA TRP A 13 0.52 -0.72 -12.92
C TRP A 13 1.23 0.65 -12.83
N ILE A 14 1.14 1.49 -13.87
CA ILE A 14 1.70 2.84 -13.85
C ILE A 14 1.10 3.69 -12.72
N VAL A 15 -0.20 3.57 -12.47
CA VAL A 15 -0.87 4.36 -11.44
C VAL A 15 -0.44 3.88 -10.05
N LYS A 16 -0.32 2.55 -9.88
CA LYS A 16 0.25 1.96 -8.65
C LYS A 16 1.69 2.48 -8.41
N LEU A 17 2.50 2.59 -9.46
CA LEU A 17 3.87 3.11 -9.38
C LEU A 17 3.91 4.59 -8.97
N ILE A 18 3.03 5.43 -9.53
CA ILE A 18 2.92 6.85 -9.14
C ILE A 18 2.51 6.97 -7.67
N LEU A 19 1.59 6.12 -7.21
CA LEU A 19 1.17 6.10 -5.81
C LEU A 19 2.27 5.64 -4.85
N ALA A 20 3.27 4.87 -5.32
CA ALA A 20 4.42 4.44 -4.53
C ALA A 20 5.59 5.45 -4.53
N LEU A 21 5.42 6.64 -5.12
CA LEU A 21 6.45 7.68 -5.08
C LEU A 21 6.61 8.24 -3.66
N PRO A 22 7.84 8.69 -3.30
CA PRO A 22 8.09 9.32 -2.02
C PRO A 22 7.19 10.55 -1.90
N GLY A 23 6.51 10.71 -0.77
CA GLY A 23 5.47 11.72 -0.63
C GLY A 23 4.06 11.15 -0.53
N ILE A 24 3.72 10.30 -1.50
CA ILE A 24 2.36 9.81 -1.74
C ILE A 24 2.21 8.37 -1.20
N ASP A 25 3.29 7.59 -1.24
CA ASP A 25 3.36 6.18 -0.83
C ASP A 25 2.75 5.90 0.54
N GLY A 26 3.22 6.64 1.56
CA GLY A 26 2.78 6.46 2.94
C GLY A 26 1.27 6.59 3.08
N ILE A 27 0.65 7.54 2.38
CA ILE A 27 -0.79 7.79 2.44
C ILE A 27 -1.54 6.75 1.60
N ALA A 28 -1.17 6.60 0.33
CA ALA A 28 -1.87 5.73 -0.60
C ALA A 28 -1.82 4.26 -0.15
N TRP A 29 -0.62 3.73 0.08
CA TRP A 29 -0.43 2.34 0.45
C TRP A 29 -0.68 2.06 1.93
N GLY A 30 -0.49 3.05 2.81
CA GLY A 30 -0.93 2.96 4.20
C GLY A 30 -2.45 2.80 4.32
N ILE A 31 -3.23 3.63 3.61
CA ILE A 31 -4.70 3.51 3.56
C ILE A 31 -5.12 2.19 2.93
N TYR A 32 -4.47 1.77 1.84
CA TYR A 32 -4.73 0.47 1.21
C TYR A 32 -4.54 -0.69 2.20
N ARG A 33 -3.42 -0.73 2.92
CA ARG A 33 -3.12 -1.76 3.93
C ARG A 33 -4.13 -1.76 5.08
N ILE A 34 -4.54 -0.59 5.56
CA ILE A 34 -5.61 -0.48 6.57
C ILE A 34 -6.93 -1.03 6.02
N ALA A 35 -7.31 -0.62 4.80
CA ALA A 35 -8.55 -1.07 4.18
C ALA A 35 -8.57 -2.59 3.95
N LYS A 36 -7.44 -3.17 3.54
CA LYS A 36 -7.28 -4.61 3.37
C LYS A 36 -7.26 -5.34 4.71
N GLY A 37 -6.61 -4.80 5.72
CA GLY A 37 -6.63 -5.35 7.08
C GLY A 37 -8.03 -5.38 7.69
N VAL A 38 -8.82 -4.32 7.52
CA VAL A 38 -10.22 -4.30 7.99
C VAL A 38 -11.10 -5.25 7.17
N SER A 39 -10.89 -5.32 5.85
CA SER A 39 -11.58 -6.27 4.96
C SER A 39 -11.32 -7.74 5.37
N THR A 40 -10.08 -8.06 5.73
CA THR A 40 -9.64 -9.42 6.07
C THR A 40 -9.71 -9.73 7.57
N ASN A 41 -10.22 -8.81 8.39
CA ASN A 41 -10.22 -8.89 9.86
C ASN A 41 -8.82 -9.15 10.46
N ASN A 42 -7.77 -8.66 9.80
CA ASN A 42 -6.38 -8.86 10.19
C ASN A 42 -5.81 -7.61 10.89
N GLY A 43 -5.78 -7.66 12.23
CA GLY A 43 -5.26 -6.56 13.05
C GLY A 43 -3.80 -6.21 12.79
N VAL A 44 -2.96 -7.18 12.39
CA VAL A 44 -1.55 -6.93 12.07
C VAL A 44 -1.44 -6.03 10.84
N MET A 45 -2.23 -6.31 9.80
CA MET A 45 -2.21 -5.52 8.56
C MET A 45 -2.71 -4.08 8.78
N ILE A 46 -3.66 -3.89 9.69
CA ILE A 46 -4.11 -2.56 10.14
C ILE A 46 -2.97 -1.81 10.82
N ILE A 47 -2.28 -2.44 11.77
CA ILE A 47 -1.15 -1.83 12.49
C ILE A 47 -0.02 -1.47 11.52
N VAL A 48 0.31 -2.37 10.59
CA VAL A 48 1.33 -2.12 9.54
C VAL A 48 0.92 -0.95 8.66
N GLY A 49 -0.34 -0.86 8.24
CA GLY A 49 -0.81 0.27 7.44
C GLY A 49 -0.74 1.61 8.19
N ILE A 50 -1.02 1.62 9.50
CA ILE A 50 -0.84 2.82 10.35
C ILE A 50 0.64 3.19 10.44
N ILE A 51 1.55 2.23 10.64
CA ILE A 51 3.00 2.49 10.66
C ILE A 51 3.46 3.06 9.31
N TRP A 52 2.94 2.54 8.20
CA TRP A 52 3.26 3.00 6.86
C TRP A 52 2.86 4.47 6.62
N LEU A 53 1.78 4.95 7.24
CA LEU A 53 1.37 6.35 7.15
C LEU A 53 2.42 7.32 7.73
N PHE A 54 3.11 6.92 8.80
CA PHE A 54 4.09 7.78 9.48
C PHE A 54 5.52 7.56 8.99
N VAL A 55 5.90 6.32 8.71
CA VAL A 55 7.28 5.93 8.38
C VAL A 55 7.47 5.69 6.88
N GLY A 56 6.39 5.36 6.16
CA GLY A 56 6.45 4.99 4.74
C GLY A 56 6.87 6.15 3.84
N PHE A 57 6.52 7.38 4.24
CA PHE A 57 6.98 8.59 3.56
C PHE A 57 8.51 8.70 3.46
N PHE A 58 9.24 8.28 4.50
CA PHE A 58 10.69 8.48 4.59
C PHE A 58 11.51 7.27 4.14
N LEU A 59 11.06 6.04 4.45
CA LEU A 59 11.89 4.84 4.28
C LEU A 59 11.23 3.72 3.46
N PHE A 60 9.91 3.50 3.59
CA PHE A 60 9.30 2.30 3.01
C PHE A 60 8.87 2.41 1.55
N TRP A 61 8.79 3.62 0.98
CA TRP A 61 8.50 3.83 -0.45
C TRP A 61 9.46 3.07 -1.38
N ILE A 62 10.71 2.84 -0.94
CA ILE A 62 11.70 2.06 -1.71
C ILE A 62 11.26 0.60 -1.84
N ILE A 63 10.67 0.02 -0.79
CA ILE A 63 10.21 -1.37 -0.78
C ILE A 63 8.99 -1.53 -1.70
N ASP A 64 8.04 -0.59 -1.63
CA ASP A 64 6.85 -0.61 -2.47
C ASP A 64 7.20 -0.37 -3.94
N MET A 65 8.16 0.54 -4.21
CA MET A 65 8.69 0.74 -5.56
C MET A 65 9.42 -0.50 -6.09
N PHE A 66 10.22 -1.18 -5.27
CA PHE A 66 10.89 -2.43 -5.66
C PHE A 66 9.91 -3.57 -5.94
N THR A 67 8.88 -3.75 -5.10
CA THR A 67 7.86 -4.78 -5.30
C THR A 67 6.98 -4.49 -6.51
N LEU A 68 6.65 -3.22 -6.77
CA LEU A 68 5.95 -2.84 -8.00
C LEU A 68 6.80 -3.05 -9.26
N LEU A 69 8.11 -2.83 -9.22
CA LEU A 69 8.98 -3.07 -10.37
C LEU A 69 9.17 -4.57 -10.67
N THR A 70 9.18 -5.41 -9.63
CA THR A 70 9.44 -6.87 -9.76
C THR A 70 8.17 -7.69 -9.94
N THR A 71 7.15 -7.41 -9.13
CA THR A 71 5.91 -8.20 -9.02
C THR A 71 4.73 -7.52 -9.71
N LYS A 72 4.87 -6.24 -10.09
CA LYS A 72 3.78 -5.38 -10.63
C LYS A 72 2.61 -5.16 -9.67
N GLU A 73 2.77 -5.59 -8.42
CA GLU A 73 1.80 -5.46 -7.34
C GLU A 73 2.54 -5.20 -6.03
N VAL A 74 1.89 -4.46 -5.13
CA VAL A 74 2.39 -4.25 -3.78
C VAL A 74 2.06 -5.49 -2.96
N THR A 75 3.09 -6.30 -2.70
CA THR A 75 2.97 -7.60 -2.01
C THR A 75 3.53 -7.57 -0.59
N PHE A 76 4.29 -6.54 -0.22
CA PHE A 76 4.90 -6.48 1.11
C PHE A 76 3.87 -6.08 2.16
N PHE A 77 3.39 -7.07 2.93
CA PHE A 77 2.32 -6.91 3.94
C PHE A 77 1.06 -6.20 3.43
N ALA A 78 0.71 -6.54 2.19
CA ALA A 78 -0.29 -5.87 1.40
C ALA A 78 -1.17 -6.85 0.67
#